data_AF-A0A0S8E520-F1
#
_entry.id   AF-A0A0S8E520-F1
#
_cell.length_a   1.000
_cell.length_b   1.000
_cell.length_c   1.000
_cell.angle_alpha   90.00
_cell.angle_beta   90.00
_cell.angle_gamma   90.00
#
_symmetry.space_group_name_H-M   'P 1'
#
loop_
_entity.id
_entity.type
_entity.pdbx_description
1 polymer ?
#
loop_
_entity_poly.entity_id
_entity_poly.type
_entity_poly.pdbx_seq_one_letter_code
_entity_poly.pdbx_strand_id
1 'polypeptide(L)'
;MDDFESYNDIDPPDDASNRIFESWADGFASPTTNGALVGNDLPPYAEARAAYVHSGTQAMPFFYDNNGKYSEATLTLTGTARDWTRHSVVDLSLWFRGESTNAAERMYVALNGRAVYHDNPDATQVSAYEEWVIPLQTFADLGVTLNNVTSIAIGFGTPGSAGAGGSGTMYFDDLRLYQAAP
;
A
#
# COMPACT_ATOMS: atom_id res chain seq x y z
N MET A 1 -13.10 3.72 11.68
CA MET A 1 -11.86 2.97 11.42
C MET A 1 -11.08 3.82 10.44
N ASP A 2 -9.78 3.92 10.65
CA ASP A 2 -8.83 4.70 9.84
C ASP A 2 -8.80 4.16 8.41
N ASP A 3 -8.80 5.04 7.40
CA ASP A 3 -8.59 4.69 5.99
C ASP A 3 -7.11 4.81 5.59
N PHE A 4 -6.23 5.20 6.53
CA PHE A 4 -4.80 5.37 6.33
C PHE A 4 -4.45 6.32 5.17
N GLU A 5 -5.38 7.22 4.83
CA GLU A 5 -5.25 8.23 3.76
C GLU A 5 -5.16 9.65 4.31
N SER A 6 -4.67 9.82 5.53
CA SER A 6 -4.56 11.14 6.16
C SER A 6 -3.67 12.15 5.41
N TYR A 7 -2.99 11.72 4.34
CA TYR A 7 -2.08 12.54 3.56
C TYR A 7 -2.79 13.59 2.69
N ASN A 8 -2.11 14.69 2.35
CA ASN A 8 -2.64 15.84 1.62
C ASN A 8 -1.61 16.46 0.66
N ASP A 9 -2.09 17.37 -0.20
CA ASP A 9 -1.29 18.10 -1.21
C ASP A 9 -0.71 19.43 -0.70
N ILE A 10 -0.64 19.67 0.62
CA ILE A 10 -0.12 20.91 1.18
C ILE A 10 1.41 20.85 1.21
N ASP A 11 2.08 21.86 0.66
CA ASP A 11 3.53 21.96 0.63
C ASP A 11 4.14 22.51 1.95
N PRO A 12 5.29 21.98 2.42
CA PRO A 12 6.09 22.63 3.43
C PRO A 12 6.49 24.05 3.02
N PRO A 13 6.62 25.00 3.96
CA PRO A 13 6.72 24.77 5.41
C PRO A 13 5.38 24.88 6.17
N ASP A 14 4.22 24.66 5.54
CA ASP A 14 2.94 24.70 6.25
C ASP A 14 2.83 23.57 7.29
N ASP A 15 2.46 23.89 8.53
CA ASP A 15 2.34 22.93 9.64
C ASP A 15 1.22 21.89 9.42
N ALA A 16 0.28 22.15 8.50
CA ALA A 16 -0.77 21.21 8.11
C ALA A 16 -0.36 20.26 6.97
N SER A 17 0.87 20.38 6.44
CA SER A 17 1.44 19.45 5.46
C SER A 17 1.46 18.03 6.04
N ASN A 18 0.87 17.08 5.30
CA ASN A 18 1.00 15.65 5.56
C ASN A 18 1.17 14.94 4.23
N ARG A 19 2.32 15.06 3.58
CA ARG A 19 2.45 14.55 2.21
C ARG A 19 2.55 13.02 2.20
N ILE A 20 2.17 12.41 1.08
CA ILE A 20 2.20 10.94 0.95
C ILE A 20 3.59 10.35 1.23
N PHE A 21 4.66 11.04 0.81
CA PHE A 21 6.06 10.68 1.06
C PHE A 21 6.48 10.78 2.54
N GLU A 22 5.74 11.55 3.35
CA GLU A 22 6.00 11.69 4.79
C GLU A 22 5.32 10.57 5.59
N SER A 23 4.25 9.99 5.02
CA SER A 23 3.48 8.89 5.62
C SER A 23 4.03 7.52 5.22
N TRP A 24 4.41 7.33 3.95
CA TRP A 24 4.86 6.07 3.40
C TRP A 24 6.34 6.13 3.03
N ALA A 25 7.16 5.31 3.69
CA ALA A 25 8.57 5.14 3.36
C ALA A 25 8.71 4.24 2.13
N ASP A 26 9.32 4.73 1.06
CA ASP A 26 9.49 4.04 -0.22
C ASP A 26 10.97 3.89 -0.63
N GLY A 27 11.21 3.69 -1.94
CA GLY A 27 12.53 3.50 -2.52
C GLY A 27 13.31 4.79 -2.80
N PHE A 28 12.76 5.98 -2.57
CA PHE A 28 13.42 7.25 -2.94
C PHE A 28 14.83 7.39 -2.33
N ALA A 29 14.97 7.04 -1.04
CA ALA A 29 16.25 7.07 -0.34
C ALA A 29 17.15 5.84 -0.60
N SER A 30 16.64 4.80 -1.27
CA SER A 30 17.34 3.54 -1.52
C SER A 30 17.04 2.93 -2.91
N PRO A 31 17.21 3.71 -4.00
CA PRO A 31 16.66 3.36 -5.32
C PRO A 31 17.38 2.20 -6.01
N THR A 32 18.52 1.76 -5.48
CA THR A 32 19.27 0.59 -5.98
C THR A 32 18.75 -0.72 -5.42
N THR A 33 17.97 -0.69 -4.35
CA THR A 33 17.43 -1.89 -3.69
C THR A 33 15.91 -1.92 -3.67
N ASN A 34 15.25 -0.77 -3.53
CA ASN A 34 13.80 -0.62 -3.52
C ASN A 34 13.37 0.27 -4.69
N GLY A 35 12.59 -0.28 -5.61
CA GLY A 35 12.07 0.40 -6.80
C GLY A 35 10.72 1.08 -6.62
N ALA A 36 10.14 1.03 -5.42
CA ALA A 36 8.88 1.73 -5.15
C ALA A 36 9.07 3.23 -5.11
N LEU A 37 8.14 3.95 -5.74
CA LEU A 37 7.92 5.38 -5.54
C LEU A 37 6.44 5.62 -5.33
N VAL A 38 6.08 6.32 -4.25
CA VAL A 38 4.68 6.62 -3.93
C VAL A 38 4.45 8.11 -4.02
N GLY A 39 3.35 8.54 -4.62
CA GLY A 39 3.12 9.95 -4.93
C GLY A 39 3.77 10.41 -6.24
N ASN A 40 3.35 11.58 -6.73
CA ASN A 40 3.89 12.21 -7.94
C ASN A 40 5.05 13.16 -7.63
N ASP A 41 6.06 13.28 -8.49
CA ASP A 41 7.18 14.22 -8.26
C ASP A 41 6.76 15.70 -8.14
N LEU A 42 5.62 16.05 -8.75
CA LEU A 42 5.06 17.39 -8.76
C LEU A 42 3.57 17.36 -8.33
N PRO A 43 3.07 18.43 -7.70
CA PRO A 43 1.65 18.53 -7.36
C PRO A 43 0.71 18.34 -8.56
N PRO A 44 -0.45 17.68 -8.37
CA PRO A 44 -0.91 17.07 -7.11
C PRO A 44 -0.06 15.84 -6.75
N TYR A 45 0.31 15.70 -5.48
CA TYR A 45 1.18 14.64 -5.00
C TYR A 45 0.45 13.30 -4.91
N ALA A 46 -0.85 13.35 -4.61
CA ALA A 46 -1.75 12.24 -4.82
C ALA A 46 -2.40 12.29 -6.23
N GLU A 47 -2.99 11.19 -6.66
CA GLU A 47 -3.75 11.15 -7.91
C GLU A 47 -5.16 11.69 -7.67
N ALA A 48 -5.58 12.70 -8.44
CA ALA A 48 -6.87 13.39 -8.26
C ALA A 48 -7.80 13.29 -9.48
N ARG A 49 -7.38 12.65 -10.58
CA ARG A 49 -8.22 12.46 -11.75
C ARG A 49 -9.32 11.47 -11.42
N ALA A 50 -10.58 11.86 -11.59
CA ALA A 50 -11.75 11.04 -11.23
C ALA A 50 -11.78 9.61 -11.82
N ALA A 51 -11.09 9.35 -12.94
CA ALA A 51 -10.97 7.99 -13.48
C ALA A 51 -10.09 7.08 -12.61
N TYR A 52 -9.23 7.65 -11.78
CA TYR A 52 -8.16 7.04 -10.99
C TYR A 52 -8.33 7.21 -9.48
N VAL A 53 -9.53 7.62 -9.06
CA VAL A 53 -9.93 7.75 -7.66
C VAL A 53 -11.11 6.81 -7.46
N HIS A 54 -11.03 5.91 -6.48
CA HIS A 54 -12.13 4.98 -6.18
C HIS A 54 -13.19 5.67 -5.33
N SER A 55 -12.75 6.37 -4.28
CA SER A 55 -13.62 7.14 -3.41
C SER A 55 -12.94 8.42 -2.91
N GLY A 56 -13.69 9.34 -2.29
CA GLY A 56 -13.11 10.60 -1.80
C GLY A 56 -12.60 11.52 -2.92
N THR A 57 -11.44 12.13 -2.72
CA THR A 57 -10.87 13.16 -3.61
C THR A 57 -9.53 12.80 -4.21
N GLN A 58 -8.91 11.71 -3.76
CA GLN A 58 -7.57 11.32 -4.15
C GLN A 58 -7.37 9.81 -4.00
N ALA A 59 -6.36 9.28 -4.69
CA ALA A 59 -5.83 7.93 -4.48
C ALA A 59 -4.30 7.99 -4.39
N MET A 60 -3.69 6.98 -3.78
CA MET A 60 -2.24 6.81 -3.71
C MET A 60 -1.70 6.25 -5.05
N PRO A 61 -0.97 7.04 -5.87
CA PRO A 61 -0.22 6.48 -6.97
C PRO A 61 1.02 5.75 -6.43
N PHE A 62 1.28 4.57 -6.97
CA PHE A 62 2.43 3.74 -6.63
C PHE A 62 3.10 3.29 -7.92
N PHE A 63 4.34 3.71 -8.14
CA PHE A 63 5.20 3.17 -9.19
C PHE A 63 6.08 2.05 -8.64
N TYR A 64 6.21 0.95 -9.37
CA TYR A 64 7.14 -0.14 -9.07
C TYR A 64 8.14 -0.34 -10.21
N ASP A 65 9.38 -0.68 -9.86
CA ASP A 65 10.44 -1.10 -10.76
C ASP A 65 11.23 -2.24 -10.12
N ASN A 66 10.91 -3.47 -10.51
CA ASN A 66 11.53 -4.68 -9.97
C ASN A 66 12.72 -5.18 -10.79
N ASN A 67 13.26 -4.37 -11.71
CA ASN A 67 14.43 -4.78 -12.47
C ASN A 67 15.71 -4.77 -11.61
N GLY A 68 16.04 -5.93 -11.03
CA GLY A 68 17.16 -6.09 -10.10
C GLY A 68 16.83 -5.64 -8.68
N LYS A 69 15.55 -5.47 -8.34
CA LYS A 69 15.06 -4.87 -7.08
C LYS A 69 13.76 -5.53 -6.63
N TYR A 70 13.32 -5.20 -5.42
CA TYR A 70 11.91 -5.31 -5.02
C TYR A 70 11.30 -3.91 -4.99
N SER A 71 9.97 -3.79 -4.92
CA SER A 71 9.30 -2.51 -4.73
C SER A 71 8.37 -2.62 -3.53
N GLU A 72 8.59 -1.81 -2.49
CA GLU A 72 7.77 -1.79 -1.29
C GLU A 72 7.64 -0.39 -0.72
N ALA A 73 6.42 0.02 -0.37
CA ALA A 73 6.18 1.21 0.44
C ALA A 73 5.64 0.79 1.81
N THR A 74 6.15 1.41 2.88
CA THR A 74 5.83 1.03 4.26
C THR A 74 5.28 2.21 5.05
N LEU A 75 4.10 2.02 5.63
CA LEU A 75 3.49 2.90 6.63
C LEU A 75 3.86 2.40 8.03
N THR A 76 4.40 3.30 8.86
CA THR A 76 4.68 3.01 10.28
C THR A 76 3.47 3.35 11.15
N LEU A 77 3.02 2.41 11.97
CA LEU A 77 1.91 2.62 12.90
C LEU A 77 2.44 2.98 14.30
N THR A 78 1.81 3.96 14.92
CA THR A 78 2.17 4.44 16.26
C THR A 78 0.96 4.48 17.19
N GLY A 79 1.22 4.56 18.50
CA GLY A 79 0.16 4.72 19.51
C GLY A 79 -0.90 3.63 19.46
N THR A 80 -2.17 4.04 19.52
CA THR A 80 -3.33 3.11 19.57
C THR A 80 -3.65 2.43 18.24
N ALA A 81 -3.11 2.92 17.11
CA ALA A 81 -3.34 2.32 15.80
C ALA A 81 -2.67 0.94 15.64
N ARG A 82 -1.75 0.57 16.55
CA ARG A 82 -1.02 -0.70 16.54
C ARG A 82 -1.83 -1.91 17.02
N ASP A 83 -2.92 -1.68 17.74
CA ASP A 83 -3.69 -2.75 18.39
C ASP A 83 -4.96 -3.06 17.61
N TRP A 84 -4.87 -4.01 16.69
CA TRP A 84 -5.95 -4.44 15.80
C TRP A 84 -6.85 -5.49 16.44
N THR A 85 -6.61 -5.87 17.69
CA THR A 85 -7.54 -6.72 18.45
C THR A 85 -8.70 -5.92 19.03
N ARG A 86 -8.62 -4.59 18.96
CA ARG A 86 -9.68 -3.69 19.40
C ARG A 86 -10.86 -3.77 18.44
N HIS A 87 -12.05 -3.56 18.99
CA HIS A 87 -13.28 -3.41 18.22
C HIS A 87 -13.63 -4.59 17.30
N SER A 88 -13.14 -5.80 17.62
CA SER A 88 -13.46 -7.03 16.87
C SER A 88 -13.13 -6.93 15.37
N VAL A 89 -12.00 -6.29 15.02
CA VAL A 89 -11.50 -6.28 13.64
C VAL A 89 -11.14 -7.69 13.22
N VAL A 90 -11.55 -8.07 12.00
CA VAL A 90 -11.27 -9.39 11.44
C VAL A 90 -10.65 -9.33 10.06
N ASP A 91 -10.84 -8.22 9.32
CA ASP A 91 -10.34 -8.09 7.96
C ASP A 91 -9.58 -6.77 7.75
N LEU A 92 -8.55 -6.85 6.90
CA LEU A 92 -7.93 -5.71 6.24
C LEU A 92 -8.42 -5.68 4.79
N SER A 93 -8.95 -4.55 4.33
CA SER A 93 -9.35 -4.35 2.93
C SER A 93 -8.46 -3.30 2.28
N LEU A 94 -8.18 -3.47 0.99
CA LEU A 94 -7.44 -2.53 0.15
C LEU A 94 -8.10 -2.49 -1.23
N TRP A 95 -8.48 -1.30 -1.69
CA TRP A 95 -8.90 -1.11 -3.07
C TRP A 95 -7.69 -0.79 -3.93
N PHE A 96 -7.61 -1.44 -5.09
CA PHE A 96 -6.49 -1.25 -6.00
C PHE A 96 -6.96 -1.26 -7.46
N ARG A 97 -6.18 -0.60 -8.30
CA ARG A 97 -6.20 -0.78 -9.75
C ARG A 97 -4.80 -0.61 -10.31
N GLY A 98 -4.53 -1.32 -11.38
CA GLY A 98 -3.35 -1.14 -12.22
C GLY A 98 -3.69 -0.58 -13.59
N GLU A 99 -2.85 -0.95 -14.54
CA GLU A 99 -2.97 -0.60 -15.95
C GLU A 99 -2.70 -1.84 -16.80
N SER A 100 -3.47 -2.05 -17.87
CA SER A 100 -3.32 -3.23 -18.73
C SER A 100 -1.93 -3.34 -19.41
N THR A 101 -1.18 -2.23 -19.46
CA THR A 101 0.18 -2.15 -20.01
C THR A 101 1.27 -2.43 -18.98
N ASN A 102 0.92 -2.59 -17.71
CA ASN A 102 1.87 -2.92 -16.65
C ASN A 102 2.53 -4.27 -16.91
N ALA A 103 3.79 -4.41 -16.49
CA ALA A 103 4.39 -5.73 -16.40
C ALA A 103 3.72 -6.54 -15.28
N ALA A 104 3.49 -7.84 -15.49
CA ALA A 104 2.95 -8.70 -14.45
C ALA A 104 3.97 -8.84 -13.30
N GLU A 105 3.54 -8.50 -12.07
CA GLU A 105 4.33 -8.65 -10.85
C GLU A 105 3.40 -9.12 -9.71
N ARG A 106 3.91 -9.96 -8.82
CA ARG A 106 3.12 -10.45 -7.68
C ARG A 106 2.94 -9.33 -6.67
N MET A 107 1.70 -8.87 -6.48
CA MET A 107 1.34 -7.91 -5.46
C MET A 107 1.21 -8.58 -4.08
N TYR A 108 1.63 -7.89 -3.02
CA TYR A 108 1.48 -8.34 -1.64
C TYR A 108 1.20 -7.18 -0.68
N VAL A 109 0.60 -7.52 0.46
CA VAL A 109 0.56 -6.67 1.67
C VAL A 109 1.36 -7.36 2.76
N ALA A 110 2.18 -6.64 3.50
CA ALA A 110 2.91 -7.18 4.64
C ALA A 110 2.60 -6.45 5.94
N LEU A 111 2.43 -7.22 7.03
CA LEU A 111 2.36 -6.68 8.38
C LEU A 111 3.60 -7.10 9.16
N ASN A 112 4.32 -6.13 9.73
CA ASN A 112 5.58 -6.38 10.46
C ASN A 112 6.58 -7.23 9.65
N GLY A 113 6.63 -7.03 8.32
CA GLY A 113 7.49 -7.78 7.40
C GLY A 113 7.01 -9.20 7.05
N ARG A 114 5.79 -9.60 7.44
CA ARG A 114 5.16 -10.87 7.03
C ARG A 114 4.19 -10.61 5.88
N ALA A 115 4.56 -11.05 4.69
CA ALA A 115 3.81 -10.79 3.46
C ALA A 115 2.73 -11.85 3.19
N VAL A 116 1.56 -11.37 2.76
CA VAL A 116 0.47 -12.14 2.15
C VAL A 116 0.35 -11.67 0.70
N TYR A 117 0.37 -12.61 -0.24
CA TYR A 117 0.28 -12.30 -1.66
C TYR A 117 -1.18 -12.26 -2.12
N HIS A 118 -1.45 -11.40 -3.10
CA HIS A 118 -2.72 -11.45 -3.83
C HIS A 118 -2.80 -12.74 -4.64
N ASP A 119 -3.98 -13.37 -4.70
CA ASP A 119 -4.18 -14.66 -5.36
C ASP A 119 -4.09 -14.56 -6.90
N ASN A 120 -4.58 -13.46 -7.46
CA ASN A 120 -4.39 -13.15 -8.88
C ASN A 120 -2.92 -12.74 -9.15
N PRO A 121 -2.14 -13.55 -9.91
CA PRO A 121 -0.75 -13.20 -10.24
C PRO A 121 -0.63 -12.01 -11.20
N ASP A 122 -1.72 -11.66 -11.88
CA ASP A 122 -1.79 -10.56 -12.85
C ASP A 122 -2.53 -9.34 -12.26
N ALA A 123 -2.59 -9.22 -10.92
CA ALA A 123 -3.27 -8.11 -10.24
C ALA A 123 -2.78 -6.72 -10.70
N THR A 124 -1.51 -6.61 -11.12
CA THR A 124 -0.97 -5.34 -11.64
C THR A 124 -1.57 -4.89 -12.97
N GLN A 125 -2.25 -5.78 -13.69
CA GLN A 125 -2.81 -5.54 -15.02
C GLN A 125 -4.33 -5.29 -14.99
N VAL A 126 -4.94 -5.35 -13.81
CA VAL A 126 -6.38 -5.10 -13.63
C VAL A 126 -6.65 -3.60 -13.75
N SER A 127 -7.31 -3.16 -14.82
CA SER A 127 -7.57 -1.74 -15.09
C SER A 127 -8.86 -1.20 -14.47
N ALA A 128 -9.66 -2.07 -13.84
CA ALA A 128 -10.80 -1.69 -13.01
C ALA A 128 -10.39 -1.73 -11.52
N TYR A 129 -11.10 -0.96 -10.68
CA TYR A 129 -10.92 -1.08 -9.24
C TYR A 129 -11.48 -2.41 -8.74
N GLU A 130 -10.65 -3.13 -7.98
CA GLU A 130 -11.03 -4.35 -7.26
C GLU A 130 -10.74 -4.18 -5.78
N GLU A 131 -11.60 -4.77 -4.94
CA GLU A 131 -11.39 -4.86 -3.51
C GLU A 131 -10.60 -6.12 -3.19
N TRP A 132 -9.50 -5.97 -2.46
CA TRP A 132 -8.79 -7.08 -1.86
C TRP A 132 -9.06 -7.14 -0.36
N VAL A 133 -9.86 -8.12 0.06
CA VAL A 133 -10.13 -8.41 1.48
C VAL A 133 -9.19 -9.51 1.98
N ILE A 134 -8.44 -9.21 3.02
CA ILE A 134 -7.46 -10.11 3.65
C ILE A 134 -7.89 -10.38 5.09
N PRO A 135 -8.26 -11.63 5.42
CA PRO A 135 -8.51 -12.01 6.81
C PRO A 135 -7.26 -11.80 7.67
N LEU A 136 -7.40 -11.13 8.81
CA LEU A 136 -6.28 -10.90 9.73
C LEU A 136 -5.70 -12.21 10.26
N GLN A 137 -6.48 -13.28 10.29
CA GLN A 137 -6.02 -14.62 10.62
C GLN A 137 -4.88 -15.08 9.70
N THR A 138 -4.90 -14.70 8.42
CA THR A 138 -3.84 -15.03 7.47
C THR A 138 -2.48 -14.47 7.91
N PHE A 139 -2.45 -13.28 8.52
CA PHE A 139 -1.23 -12.72 9.09
C PHE A 139 -0.87 -13.36 10.44
N ALA A 140 -1.86 -13.66 11.28
CA ALA A 140 -1.65 -14.34 12.56
C ALA A 140 -1.01 -15.73 12.36
N ASP A 141 -1.43 -16.45 11.32
CA ASP A 141 -0.87 -17.75 10.93
C ASP A 141 0.61 -17.65 10.48
N LEU A 142 1.03 -16.46 10.01
CA LEU A 142 2.43 -16.12 9.71
C LEU A 142 3.21 -15.61 10.94
N GLY A 143 2.58 -15.63 12.12
CA GLY A 143 3.17 -15.21 13.39
C GLY A 143 3.12 -13.70 13.66
N VAL A 144 2.25 -12.95 12.98
CA VAL A 144 2.03 -11.52 13.30
C VAL A 144 1.21 -11.39 14.58
N THR A 145 1.74 -10.64 15.54
CA THR A 145 1.01 -10.31 16.76
C THR A 145 0.03 -9.15 16.52
N LEU A 146 -1.26 -9.45 16.32
CA LEU A 146 -2.27 -8.46 15.91
C LEU A 146 -2.57 -7.36 16.95
N ASN A 147 -2.23 -7.55 18.23
CA ASN A 147 -2.32 -6.47 19.23
C ASN A 147 -1.13 -5.49 19.16
N ASN A 148 -0.20 -5.72 18.23
CA ASN A 148 1.03 -4.95 18.08
C ASN A 148 1.54 -4.96 16.62
N VAL A 149 0.72 -4.47 15.69
CA VAL A 149 1.10 -4.20 14.31
C VAL A 149 1.85 -2.87 14.26
N THR A 150 3.14 -2.89 13.91
CA THR A 150 4.01 -1.72 13.85
C THR A 150 4.15 -1.15 12.45
N SER A 151 3.89 -1.95 11.42
CA SER A 151 3.96 -1.49 10.05
C SER A 151 2.99 -2.22 9.14
N ILE A 152 2.52 -1.50 8.13
CA ILE A 152 1.82 -2.02 6.96
C ILE A 152 2.70 -1.72 5.75
N ALA A 153 2.91 -2.69 4.88
CA ALA A 153 3.60 -2.47 3.62
C ALA A 153 2.75 -2.95 2.44
N ILE A 154 2.84 -2.24 1.32
CA ILE A 154 2.32 -2.65 0.02
C ILE A 154 3.53 -2.84 -0.88
N GLY A 155 3.61 -3.97 -1.59
CA GLY A 155 4.76 -4.23 -2.44
C GLY A 155 4.52 -5.19 -3.59
N PHE A 156 5.56 -5.31 -4.42
CA PHE A 156 5.58 -6.08 -5.65
C PHE A 156 6.85 -6.90 -5.73
N GLY A 157 6.73 -8.12 -6.26
CA GLY A 157 7.85 -9.05 -6.41
C GLY A 157 8.03 -9.92 -5.16
N THR A 158 9.26 -10.14 -4.73
CA THR A 158 9.55 -10.88 -3.49
C THR A 158 10.18 -9.93 -2.46
N PRO A 159 9.62 -9.80 -1.25
CA PRO A 159 10.13 -8.89 -0.23
C PRO A 159 11.65 -9.04 0.00
N GLY A 160 12.38 -7.93 -0.12
CA GLY A 160 13.83 -7.89 0.10
C GLY A 160 14.68 -8.68 -0.91
N SER A 161 14.10 -9.17 -2.01
CA SER A 161 14.83 -9.93 -3.03
C SER A 161 15.15 -9.07 -4.25
N ALA A 162 16.36 -9.22 -4.78
CA ALA A 162 16.75 -8.66 -6.07
C ALA A 162 16.61 -9.74 -7.14
N GLY A 163 15.61 -9.60 -8.00
CA GLY A 163 15.35 -10.51 -9.13
C GLY A 163 15.16 -9.74 -10.44
N ALA A 164 15.04 -10.47 -11.55
CA ALA A 164 14.50 -9.87 -12.77
C ALA A 164 13.01 -9.59 -12.54
N GLY A 165 12.54 -8.43 -12.99
CA GLY A 165 11.18 -7.98 -12.83
C GLY A 165 10.86 -6.86 -13.79
N GLY A 166 9.59 -6.49 -13.84
CA GLY A 166 9.09 -5.40 -14.64
C GLY A 166 8.73 -4.16 -13.83
N SER A 167 8.10 -3.22 -14.50
CA SER A 167 7.65 -1.97 -13.92
C SER A 167 6.22 -1.65 -14.34
N GLY A 168 5.61 -0.72 -13.60
CA GLY A 168 4.25 -0.28 -13.83
C GLY A 168 3.77 0.72 -12.80
N THR A 169 2.52 1.16 -12.95
CA THR A 169 1.88 2.10 -12.04
C THR A 169 0.56 1.52 -11.54
N MET A 170 0.38 1.63 -10.24
CA MET A 170 -0.79 1.17 -9.50
C MET A 170 -1.41 2.36 -8.78
N TYR A 171 -2.69 2.26 -8.47
CA TYR A 171 -3.42 3.23 -7.68
C TYR A 171 -4.13 2.49 -6.56
N PHE A 172 -3.93 2.97 -5.34
CA PHE A 172 -4.47 2.38 -4.12
C PHE A 172 -5.39 3.39 -3.43
N ASP A 173 -6.45 2.89 -2.83
CA ASP A 173 -7.47 3.69 -2.17
C ASP A 173 -8.11 2.85 -1.06
N ASP A 174 -8.82 3.49 -0.13
CA ASP A 174 -9.68 2.86 0.87
C ASP A 174 -9.03 1.69 1.65
N LEU A 175 -7.77 1.81 2.06
CA LEU A 175 -7.10 0.83 2.94
C LEU A 175 -7.77 0.85 4.32
N ARG A 176 -8.52 -0.19 4.70
CA ARG A 176 -9.41 -0.13 5.87
C ARG A 176 -9.40 -1.39 6.72
N LEU A 177 -9.61 -1.21 8.01
CA LEU A 177 -9.89 -2.29 8.96
C LEU A 177 -11.40 -2.47 9.15
N TYR A 178 -11.90 -3.68 8.92
CA TYR A 178 -13.31 -4.02 9.08
C TYR A 178 -13.57 -4.92 10.29
N GLN A 179 -14.67 -4.62 10.98
CA GLN A 179 -15.18 -5.44 12.08
C GLN A 179 -15.90 -6.66 11.53
N ALA A 180 -15.94 -7.73 12.33
CA ALA A 180 -16.86 -8.83 12.05
C ALA A 180 -18.29 -8.26 11.94
N ALA A 181 -19.02 -8.71 10.92
CA ALA A 181 -20.46 -8.43 10.85
C ALA A 181 -21.14 -8.90 12.15
N PRO A 182 -22.11 -8.13 12.69
CA PRO A 182 -22.78 -8.46 13.95
C PRO A 182 -23.57 -9.78 13.89
#